data_AF-A0A2R6LNM2-F1
#
_entry.id   AF-A0A2R6LNM2-F1
#
_cell.length_a   1.000
_cell.length_b   1.000
_cell.length_c   1.000
_cell.angle_alpha   90.00
_cell.angle_beta   90.00
_cell.angle_gamma   90.00
#
_symmetry.space_group_name_H-M   'P 1'
#
loop_
_entity.id
_entity.type
_entity.pdbx_description
1 polymer ?
#
loop_
_entity_poly.entity_id
_entity_poly.type
_entity_poly.pdbx_seq_one_letter_code
_entity_poly.pdbx_strand_id
1 'polypeptide(L)'
;MTVLSPEDEGKFLMDAKAEQIGIVTEVDPEEQAAYVDPDPDVSDAILQGLGFGDANSDDIEVPAEAVETVTDSEIRVSRDL
;
A
#
# COMPACT_ATOMS: atom_id res chain seq x y z
N MET A 1 -6.88 14.36 -10.13
CA MET A 1 -6.03 13.24 -10.60
C MET A 1 -4.83 13.23 -9.71
N THR A 2 -4.87 12.33 -8.75
CA THR A 2 -3.76 12.05 -7.84
C THR A 2 -2.83 11.11 -8.60
N VAL A 3 -1.55 11.43 -8.66
CA VAL A 3 -0.57 10.62 -9.38
C VAL A 3 0.19 9.84 -8.31
N LEU A 4 0.11 8.51 -8.35
CA LEU A 4 0.89 7.65 -7.47
C LEU A 4 2.30 7.54 -8.04
N SER A 5 3.28 7.74 -7.16
CA SER A 5 4.71 7.69 -7.47
C SER A 5 5.40 6.74 -6.50
N PRO A 6 6.57 6.16 -6.83
CA PRO A 6 7.36 5.37 -5.88
C PRO A 6 7.80 6.18 -4.65
N GLU A 7 7.68 7.50 -4.68
CA GLU A 7 7.85 8.39 -3.52
C GLU A 7 6.74 8.22 -2.47
N ASP A 8 5.64 7.55 -2.84
CA ASP A 8 4.52 7.24 -1.96
C ASP A 8 4.69 5.89 -1.23
N GLU A 9 5.77 5.15 -1.52
CA GLU A 9 6.13 3.91 -0.82
C GLU A 9 6.46 4.18 0.65
N GLY A 10 6.01 3.28 1.53
CA GLY A 10 6.14 3.40 2.98
C GLY A 10 5.14 4.35 3.65
N LYS A 11 4.22 4.97 2.88
CA LYS A 11 3.13 5.76 3.46
C LYS A 11 2.04 4.86 4.05
N PHE A 12 1.33 5.39 5.04
CA PHE A 12 0.21 4.68 5.63
C PHE A 12 -1.03 4.79 4.75
N LEU A 13 -1.66 3.66 4.42
CA LEU A 13 -2.96 3.64 3.78
C LEU A 13 -4.04 3.79 4.86
N MET A 14 -4.90 4.79 4.67
CA MET A 14 -6.04 5.05 5.53
C MET A 14 -7.33 4.98 4.72
N ASP A 15 -8.36 4.40 5.34
CA ASP A 15 -9.72 4.40 4.81
C ASP A 15 -10.37 5.79 4.93
N ALA A 16 -11.52 5.97 4.27
CA ALA A 16 -12.42 7.10 4.45
C ALA A 16 -12.84 7.34 5.92
N LYS A 17 -12.81 6.30 6.76
CA LYS A 17 -13.05 6.40 8.22
C LYS A 17 -11.83 6.86 9.04
N ALA A 18 -10.71 7.18 8.39
CA ALA A 18 -9.41 7.43 9.02
C ALA A 18 -8.90 6.23 9.85
N GLU A 19 -9.26 5.02 9.42
CA GLU A 19 -8.72 3.78 9.96
C GLU A 19 -7.51 3.36 9.13
N GLN A 20 -6.43 2.97 9.80
CA GLN A 20 -5.24 2.46 9.12
C GLN A 20 -5.56 1.08 8.57
N ILE A 21 -5.55 0.96 7.24
CA ILE A 21 -5.71 -0.33 6.56
C ILE A 21 -4.36 -1.05 6.50
N GLY A 22 -3.27 -0.33 6.26
CA GLY A 22 -1.96 -0.94 6.07
C GLY A 22 -0.85 0.06 5.74
N ILE A 23 0.28 -0.45 5.23
CA ILE A 23 1.42 0.33 4.73
C ILE A 23 1.66 0.04 3.25
N VAL A 24 1.94 1.08 2.47
CA VAL A 24 2.30 0.92 1.06
C VAL A 24 3.68 0.28 0.97
N THR A 25 3.76 -0.91 0.39
CA THR A 25 5.02 -1.65 0.20
C THR A 25 5.66 -1.34 -1.14
N GLU A 26 4.85 -1.13 -2.17
CA GLU A 26 5.30 -0.89 -3.55
C GLU A 26 4.30 0.00 -4.29
N VAL A 27 4.77 0.80 -5.24
CA VAL A 27 3.91 1.59 -6.12
C VAL A 27 4.32 1.40 -7.58
N ASP A 28 3.37 0.96 -8.40
CA ASP A 28 3.50 0.86 -9.85
C ASP A 28 3.08 2.19 -10.51
N PRO A 29 4.02 3.03 -10.96
CA PRO A 29 3.67 4.27 -11.67
C PRO A 29 3.14 4.00 -13.08
N GLU A 30 3.46 2.85 -13.69
CA GLU A 30 2.97 2.46 -15.02
C GLU A 30 1.49 2.08 -15.00
N GLU A 31 1.08 1.28 -14.00
CA GLU A 31 -0.31 0.87 -13.81
C GLU A 31 -1.10 1.86 -12.93
N GLN A 32 -0.40 2.83 -12.31
CA GLN A 32 -0.97 3.76 -11.34
C GLN A 32 -1.67 3.01 -10.18
N ALA A 33 -0.97 2.02 -9.61
CA ALA A 33 -1.47 1.19 -8.51
C ALA A 33 -0.46 1.18 -7.35
N ALA A 34 -0.95 1.17 -6.11
CA ALA A 34 -0.16 1.01 -4.90
C ALA A 34 -0.48 -0.34 -4.26
N TYR A 35 0.52 -1.10 -3.87
CA TYR A 35 0.38 -2.33 -3.11
C TYR A 35 0.50 -2.02 -1.63
N VAL A 36 -0.45 -2.50 -0.85
CA VAL A 36 -0.56 -2.19 0.57
C VAL A 36 -0.59 -3.47 1.37
N ASP A 37 0.36 -3.61 2.28
CA ASP A 37 0.40 -4.69 3.26
C ASP A 37 -0.51 -4.33 4.45
N PRO A 38 -1.64 -5.06 4.64
CA PRO A 38 -2.57 -4.79 5.72
C PRO A 38 -2.09 -5.28 7.10
N ASP A 39 -1.02 -6.09 7.16
CA ASP A 39 -0.56 -6.73 8.39
C ASP A 39 0.98 -6.63 8.53
N PRO A 40 1.51 -5.43 8.87
CA PRO A 40 2.96 -5.21 8.96
C PRO A 40 3.62 -6.01 10.09
N ASP A 41 2.86 -6.60 11.01
CA ASP A 41 3.35 -7.47 12.09
C ASP A 41 3.69 -8.90 11.59
N VAL A 42 3.13 -9.36 10.47
CA VAL A 42 3.35 -10.72 9.93
C VAL A 42 4.51 -10.78 8.93
N SER A 43 4.86 -9.66 8.33
CA SER A 43 5.99 -9.55 7.39
C SER A 43 7.36 -9.82 8.04
N ASP A 44 7.43 -9.87 9.38
CA ASP A 44 8.63 -10.21 10.17
C ASP A 44 8.67 -11.69 10.60
N ALA A 45 8.27 -12.64 9.74
CA ALA A 45 8.37 -14.08 10.08
C ALA A 45 9.06 -14.98 9.05
N ILE A 46 9.21 -14.58 7.77
CA ILE A 46 9.75 -15.48 6.73
C ILE A 46 10.81 -14.79 5.86
N LEU A 47 11.88 -14.28 6.47
CA LEU A 47 13.13 -13.97 5.75
C LEU A 47 14.36 -14.64 6.38
N GLN A 48 14.17 -15.79 7.04
CA GLN A 48 15.29 -16.59 7.59
C GLN A 48 15.48 -17.97 6.92
N GLY A 49 14.66 -18.33 5.94
CA GLY A 49 14.63 -19.70 5.41
C GLY A 49 15.34 -19.90 4.08
N LEU A 50 14.76 -19.39 3.01
CA LEU A 50 15.06 -19.85 1.65
C LEU A 50 14.78 -18.69 0.70
N GLY A 51 15.76 -18.39 -0.16
CA GLY A 51 15.69 -17.28 -1.11
C GLY A 51 14.46 -17.31 -2.02
N PHE A 52 14.24 -16.18 -2.68
CA PHE A 52 13.06 -15.74 -3.42
C PHE A 52 12.07 -14.99 -2.52
N GLY A 53 12.19 -13.66 -2.57
CA GLY A 53 11.17 -12.75 -2.07
C GLY A 53 9.92 -12.95 -2.91
N ASP A 54 8.90 -13.49 -2.29
CA ASP A 54 7.54 -13.40 -2.77
C ASP A 54 7.04 -12.02 -2.36
N ALA A 55 6.62 -11.21 -3.34
CA ALA A 55 5.63 -10.18 -3.06
C ALA A 55 4.50 -10.87 -2.30
N ASN A 56 4.17 -10.38 -1.10
CA ASN A 56 3.29 -11.10 -0.21
C ASN A 56 1.93 -11.22 -0.91
N SER A 57 1.40 -12.44 -1.04
CA SER A 57 0.10 -12.68 -1.69
C SER A 57 -1.10 -12.06 -0.94
N ASP A 58 -0.85 -11.38 0.17
CA ASP A 58 -1.82 -10.63 0.97
C ASP A 58 -1.78 -9.11 0.70
N ASP A 59 -0.87 -8.64 -0.17
CA ASP A 59 -0.81 -7.23 -0.54
C ASP A 59 -2.08 -6.81 -1.31
N ILE A 60 -2.72 -5.73 -0.84
CA ILE A 60 -3.93 -5.17 -1.44
C ILE A 60 -3.52 -4.19 -2.53
N GLU A 61 -3.94 -4.46 -3.77
CA GLU A 61 -3.78 -3.54 -4.89
C GLU A 61 -4.80 -2.39 -4.79
N VAL A 62 -4.28 -1.17 -4.67
CA VAL A 62 -5.06 0.07 -4.57
C VAL A 62 -4.76 0.94 -5.79
N PRO A 63 -5.67 1.02 -6.77
CA PRO A 63 -5.46 1.86 -7.93
C PRO A 63 -5.60 3.34 -7.56
N ALA A 64 -4.87 4.23 -8.25
CA ALA A 64 -4.87 5.68 -8.00
C ALA A 64 -6.26 6.32 -8.13
N GLU A 65 -7.19 5.68 -8.86
CA GLU A 65 -8.58 6.10 -8.96
C GLU A 65 -9.38 5.90 -7.67
N ALA A 66 -8.99 4.94 -6.82
CA ALA A 66 -9.57 4.71 -5.50
C ALA A 66 -9.00 5.67 -4.45
N VAL A 67 -7.86 6.31 -4.74
CA VAL A 67 -7.17 7.25 -3.87
C VAL A 67 -7.83 8.62 -3.94
N GLU A 68 -8.42 9.04 -2.82
CA GLU A 68 -9.05 10.35 -2.68
C GLU A 68 -8.01 11.46 -2.56
N THR A 69 -7.00 11.23 -1.71
CA THR A 69 -6.02 12.24 -1.31
C THR A 69 -4.74 11.56 -0.90
N VAL A 70 -3.64 11.96 -1.53
CA VAL A 70 -2.28 11.63 -1.08
C VAL A 70 -1.76 12.83 -0.30
N THR A 71 -1.30 12.58 0.92
CA THR A 71 -0.57 13.56 1.72
C THR A 71 0.92 13.20 1.78
N ASP A 72 1.71 14.01 2.47
CA ASP A 72 3.14 13.77 2.65
C ASP A 72 3.44 12.49 3.45
N SER A 73 2.50 12.03 4.29
CA SER A 73 2.72 10.91 5.22
C SER A 73 1.66 9.80 5.16
N GLU A 74 0.50 10.07 4.57
CA GLU A 74 -0.63 9.12 4.50
C GLU A 74 -1.38 9.23 3.17
N ILE A 75 -1.91 8.12 2.71
CA ILE A 75 -2.76 8.00 1.52
C ILE A 75 -4.17 7.66 2.00
N ARG A 76 -5.17 8.43 1.56
CA ARG A 76 -6.57 8.19 1.87
C ARG A 76 -7.33 7.67 0.66
N VAL A 77 -8.08 6.60 0.84
CA VAL A 77 -8.98 6.06 -0.19
C VAL A 77 -10.43 6.48 0.06
N SER A 78 -11.17 6.76 -1.01
CA SER A 78 -12.59 7.16 -0.92
C SER A 78 -13.53 5.99 -0.68
N ARG A 79 -13.04 4.76 -0.90
CA ARG A 79 -13.85 3.55 -0.97
C ARG A 79 -13.41 2.61 0.14
N ASP A 80 -14.41 2.13 0.88
CA ASP A 80 -14.29 0.98 1.80
C ASP A 80 -13.79 -0.20 0.95
N LEU A 81 -12.50 -0.53 1.10
CA LEU A 81 -11.83 -1.66 0.48
C LEU A 81 -12.19 -2.95 1.22
#